data_AF-A0A7J9HNK1-F1
#
_entry.id   AF-A0A7J9HNK1-F1
#
_cell.length_a   1.000
_cell.length_b   1.000
_cell.length_c   1.000
_cell.angle_alpha   90.00
_cell.angle_beta   90.00
_cell.angle_gamma   90.00
#
_symmetry.space_group_name_H-M   'P 1'
#
loop_
_entity.id
_entity.type
_entity.pdbx_description
1 polymer ?
#
loop_
_entity_poly.entity_id
_entity_poly.type
_entity_poly.pdbx_seq_one_letter_code
_entity_poly.pdbx_strand_id
1 'polypeptide(L)'
;MNLLALKNSFACLWIIGGDFNAVRNRSERSSCIGLMNGSKEFNSFINNCKLVDFPLTGKKFTWYRPNNKRNRLNQFMLEEQWLFRFNNFSQQGLNRSVSDHILISLLNESVDWRLRPFNFINVWLTKKDCSSLIC
;
A
#
# COMPACT_ATOMS: atom_id res chain seq x y z
N MET A 1 10.61 -0.68 22.12
CA MET A 1 11.45 -1.31 21.08
C MET A 1 11.62 -0.31 19.94
N ASN A 2 12.86 0.02 19.56
CA ASN A 2 13.13 0.96 18.46
C ASN A 2 13.31 0.17 17.16
N LEU A 3 12.32 0.23 16.28
CA LEU A 3 12.32 -0.50 15.01
C LEU A 3 13.47 -0.09 14.09
N LEU A 4 13.93 1.16 14.16
CA LEU A 4 15.07 1.64 13.38
C LEU A 4 16.39 1.04 13.89
N ALA A 5 16.55 0.91 15.21
CA ALA A 5 17.72 0.24 15.78
C ALA A 5 17.75 -1.25 15.42
N LEU A 6 16.58 -1.91 15.45
CA LEU A 6 16.45 -3.30 15.01
C LEU A 6 16.74 -3.43 13.51
N LYS A 7 16.31 -2.48 12.68
CA LYS A 7 16.66 -2.45 11.25
C LYS A 7 18.17 -2.46 11.03
N ASN A 8 18.86 -1.57 11.74
CA ASN A 8 20.29 -1.41 11.59
C ASN A 8 21.11 -2.60 12.12
N SER A 9 20.51 -3.54 12.87
CA SER A 9 21.19 -4.74 13.34
C SER A 9 21.17 -5.91 12.34
N PHE A 10 20.41 -5.82 11.23
CA PHE A 10 20.32 -6.88 10.24
C PHE A 10 20.67 -6.37 8.84
N ALA A 11 21.51 -7.10 8.11
CA ALA A 11 21.93 -6.76 6.75
C ALA A 11 20.98 -7.27 5.64
N CYS A 12 19.75 -7.63 5.98
CA CYS A 12 18.74 -8.12 5.04
C CYS A 12 17.73 -7.02 4.66
N LEU A 13 16.98 -7.24 3.57
CA LEU A 13 15.88 -6.35 3.20
C LEU A 13 14.68 -6.57 4.12
N TRP A 14 14.03 -5.48 4.52
CA TRP A 14 12.91 -5.53 5.44
C TRP A 14 11.55 -5.49 4.74
N ILE A 15 10.68 -6.38 5.20
CA ILE A 15 9.23 -6.25 5.10
C ILE A 15 8.74 -6.10 6.53
N ILE A 16 8.04 -5.01 6.82
CA ILE A 16 7.41 -4.79 8.12
C ILE A 16 5.90 -4.80 7.94
N GLY A 17 5.20 -5.47 8.84
CA GLY A 17 3.75 -5.54 8.78
C GLY A 17 3.12 -5.75 10.13
N GLY A 18 1.93 -5.18 10.32
CA GLY A 18 1.15 -5.35 11.53
C GLY A 18 0.33 -4.12 11.87
N ASP A 19 -0.17 -4.09 13.11
CA ASP A 19 -0.90 -2.96 13.67
C ASP A 19 0.08 -1.90 14.19
N PHE A 20 0.16 -0.76 13.50
CA PHE A 20 1.01 0.35 13.92
C PHE A 20 0.32 1.29 14.91
N ASN A 21 -1.00 1.15 15.14
CA ASN A 21 -1.81 2.09 15.91
C ASN A 21 -1.67 3.56 15.48
N ALA A 22 -1.20 3.80 14.24
CA ALA A 22 -0.94 5.10 13.68
C ALA A 22 -1.48 5.18 12.25
N VAL A 23 -1.87 6.38 11.83
CA VAL A 23 -2.27 6.69 10.45
C VAL A 23 -1.25 7.63 9.82
N ARG A 24 -1.05 7.51 8.51
CA ARG A 24 -0.12 8.36 7.76
C ARG A 24 -0.72 9.71 7.39
N ASN A 25 -1.99 9.72 6.99
CA ASN A 25 -2.67 10.89 6.48
C ASN A 25 -4.15 10.88 6.91
N ARG A 26 -4.87 11.99 6.64
CA ARG A 26 -6.28 12.13 7.05
C ARG A 26 -7.22 11.18 6.31
N SER A 27 -6.91 10.76 5.08
CA SER A 27 -7.82 9.92 4.29
C SER A 27 -7.90 8.47 4.80
N GLU A 28 -6.93 8.08 5.63
CA GLU A 28 -6.91 6.82 6.39
C GLU A 28 -7.83 6.81 7.62
N ARG A 29 -8.60 7.88 7.85
CA ARG A 29 -9.60 7.97 8.93
C ARG A 29 -10.96 8.43 8.38
N SER A 30 -12.05 7.92 8.95
CA SER A 30 -13.42 8.31 8.57
C SER A 30 -14.00 9.46 9.40
N SER A 31 -13.45 9.75 10.59
CA SER A 31 -13.96 10.80 11.49
C SER A 31 -12.82 11.64 12.06
N CYS A 32 -12.84 12.93 11.76
CA CYS A 32 -11.76 13.89 11.99
C CYS A 32 -12.10 14.89 13.09
N ILE A 33 -12.36 14.40 14.31
CA ILE A 33 -12.60 15.29 15.47
C ILE A 33 -11.34 15.41 16.36
N GLY A 34 -10.32 14.56 16.16
CA GLY A 34 -9.10 14.53 17.00
C GLY A 34 -7.79 14.78 16.24
N LEU A 35 -6.75 15.12 16.98
CA LEU A 35 -5.37 15.23 16.50
C LEU A 35 -4.85 13.90 15.94
N MET A 36 -4.07 13.96 14.87
CA MET A 36 -3.32 12.82 14.34
C MET A 36 -2.05 12.59 15.17
N ASN A 37 -2.23 12.23 16.44
CA ASN A 37 -1.09 11.95 17.32
C ASN A 37 -0.23 10.83 16.72
N GLY A 38 1.07 11.04 16.61
CA GLY A 38 2.03 10.05 16.11
C GLY A 38 2.18 10.01 14.59
N SER A 39 1.39 10.74 13.79
CA SER A 39 1.50 10.63 12.32
C SER A 39 2.79 11.25 11.76
N LYS A 40 3.32 12.28 12.43
CA LYS A 40 4.59 12.91 12.02
C LYS A 40 5.75 11.96 12.28
N GLU A 41 5.80 11.39 13.47
CA GLU A 41 6.79 10.43 13.92
C GLU A 41 6.72 9.16 13.06
N PHE A 42 5.52 8.68 12.77
CA PHE A 42 5.30 7.52 11.91
C PHE A 42 5.79 7.77 10.48
N ASN A 43 5.43 8.90 9.86
CA ASN A 43 5.94 9.24 8.53
C ASN A 43 7.46 9.48 8.52
N SER A 44 8.03 10.05 9.60
CA SER A 44 9.48 10.20 9.74
C SER A 44 10.16 8.83 9.81
N PHE A 45 9.62 7.88 10.57
CA PHE A 45 10.12 6.50 10.61
C PHE A 45 10.09 5.84 9.22
N ILE A 46 8.96 5.94 8.51
CA ILE A 46 8.81 5.39 7.15
C ILE A 46 9.85 5.98 6.21
N ASN A 47 10.03 7.30 6.23
CA ASN A 47 11.01 8.00 5.39
C ASN A 47 12.45 7.60 5.73
N ASN A 48 12.81 7.58 7.01
CA ASN A 48 14.15 7.21 7.49
C ASN A 48 14.49 5.76 7.10
N CYS A 49 13.48 4.88 7.10
CA CYS A 49 13.66 3.49 6.72
C CYS A 49 13.51 3.23 5.21
N LYS A 50 13.22 4.26 4.39
CA LYS A 50 12.94 4.15 2.95
C LYS A 50 11.88 3.08 2.63
N LEU A 51 10.81 3.09 3.42
CA LEU A 51 9.72 2.13 3.30
C LEU A 51 8.64 2.63 2.32
N VAL A 52 8.17 1.73 1.50
CA VAL A 52 7.06 1.89 0.55
C VAL A 52 5.83 1.21 1.15
N ASP A 53 4.74 1.97 1.22
CA ASP A 53 3.41 1.48 1.61
C ASP A 53 2.56 1.33 0.36
N PHE A 54 1.91 0.18 0.24
CA PHE A 54 1.05 -0.11 -0.89
C PHE A 54 -0.39 0.32 -0.60
N PRO A 55 -1.15 0.78 -1.61
CA PRO A 55 -2.58 0.95 -1.47
C PRO A 55 -3.23 -0.35 -0.95
N LEU A 56 -4.23 -0.21 -0.09
CA LEU A 56 -5.03 -1.33 0.38
C LEU A 56 -6.14 -1.61 -0.65
N THR A 57 -6.11 -2.80 -1.25
CA THR A 57 -7.08 -3.23 -2.25
C THR A 57 -8.26 -3.94 -1.58
N GLY A 58 -9.46 -3.76 -2.12
CA GLY A 58 -10.71 -4.40 -1.65
C GLY A 58 -11.30 -3.79 -0.37
N LYS A 59 -10.52 -3.04 0.41
CA LYS A 59 -10.94 -2.35 1.64
C LYS A 59 -10.21 -1.02 1.75
N LYS A 60 -10.79 -0.05 2.48
CA LYS A 60 -10.16 1.26 2.75
C LYS A 60 -9.59 1.37 4.17
N PHE A 61 -10.18 0.67 5.13
CA PHE A 61 -9.84 0.75 6.55
C PHE A 61 -9.55 -0.64 7.07
N THR A 62 -8.73 -0.72 8.11
CA THR A 62 -8.36 -2.01 8.72
C THR A 62 -8.84 -2.17 10.15
N TRP A 63 -9.46 -1.13 10.69
CA TRP A 63 -10.04 -1.08 12.03
C TRP A 63 -11.39 -0.37 12.02
N TYR A 64 -12.35 -0.89 12.77
CA TYR A 64 -13.76 -0.51 12.75
C TYR A 64 -14.36 -0.48 14.15
N ARG A 65 -14.89 0.67 14.55
CA ARG A 65 -15.64 0.86 15.78
C ARG A 65 -17.05 1.38 15.55
N PRO A 66 -17.93 1.33 16.57
CA PRO A 66 -19.22 2.00 16.55
C PRO A 66 -19.11 3.49 16.18
N ASN A 67 -20.25 4.10 15.83
CA ASN A 67 -20.35 5.51 15.44
C ASN A 67 -19.53 5.87 14.20
N ASN A 68 -19.46 4.94 13.23
CA ASN A 68 -18.73 5.12 11.97
C ASN A 68 -17.24 5.47 12.11
N LYS A 69 -16.61 5.17 13.25
CA LYS A 69 -15.16 5.36 13.45
C LYS A 69 -14.40 4.23 12.77
N ARG A 70 -13.58 4.57 11.77
CA ARG A 70 -12.82 3.60 10.96
C ARG A 70 -11.45 4.19 10.65
N ASN A 71 -10.40 3.39 10.81
CA ASN A 71 -9.01 3.78 10.61
C ASN A 71 -8.25 2.70 9.81
N ARG A 72 -7.21 3.09 9.08
CA ARG A 72 -6.22 2.16 8.51
C ARG A 72 -5.02 2.06 9.45
N LEU A 73 -5.02 1.08 10.35
CA LEU A 73 -3.97 0.87 11.37
C LEU A 73 -3.04 -0.30 11.03
N ASN A 74 -3.58 -1.36 10.45
CA ASN A 74 -2.81 -2.47 9.90
C ASN A 74 -2.27 -2.11 8.51
N GLN A 75 -0.96 -2.24 8.30
CA GLN A 75 -0.29 -1.99 7.01
C GLN A 75 0.91 -2.95 6.83
N PHE A 76 1.26 -3.30 5.60
CA PHE A 76 2.54 -3.87 5.20
C PHE A 76 3.33 -2.80 4.46
N MET A 77 4.59 -2.64 4.85
CA MET A 77 5.53 -1.71 4.23
C MET A 77 6.83 -2.43 3.94
N LEU A 78 7.42 -2.12 2.78
CA LEU A 78 8.57 -2.83 2.26
C LEU A 78 9.67 -1.83 1.96
N GLU A 79 10.93 -2.22 2.14
CA GLU A 79 12.01 -1.43 1.56
C GLU A 79 11.87 -1.36 0.04
N GLU A 80 12.12 -0.18 -0.53
CA GLU A 80 12.05 0.06 -1.97
C GLU A 80 12.86 -0.96 -2.79
N GLN A 81 13.94 -1.50 -2.22
CA GLN A 81 14.78 -2.52 -2.84
C GLN A 81 14.04 -3.83 -3.17
N TRP A 82 12.93 -4.14 -2.48
CA TRP A 82 12.07 -5.28 -2.82
C TRP A 82 11.39 -5.12 -4.19
N LEU A 83 11.12 -3.88 -4.62
CA LEU A 83 10.45 -3.58 -5.90
C LEU A 83 11.31 -3.96 -7.11
N PHE A 84 12.64 -3.97 -6.97
CA PHE A 84 13.54 -4.42 -8.04
C PHE A 84 13.63 -5.94 -8.13
N ARG A 85 13.29 -6.66 -7.06
CA ARG A 85 13.34 -8.13 -7.00
C ARG A 85 12.01 -8.77 -7.38
N PHE A 86 10.90 -8.12 -7.07
CA PHE A 86 9.56 -8.61 -7.38
C PHE A 86 8.67 -7.46 -7.83
N ASN A 87 8.06 -7.61 -9.01
CA ASN A 87 7.38 -6.50 -9.67
C ASN A 87 5.92 -6.32 -9.23
N ASN A 88 5.35 -7.25 -8.47
CA ASN A 88 3.89 -7.34 -8.29
C ASN A 88 3.47 -7.54 -6.83
N PHE A 89 3.98 -6.72 -5.92
CA PHE A 89 3.43 -6.66 -4.58
C PHE A 89 2.06 -5.97 -4.57
N SER A 90 1.10 -6.56 -3.86
CA SER A 90 -0.16 -5.91 -3.54
C SER A 90 -0.56 -6.22 -2.12
N GLN A 91 -1.29 -5.29 -1.50
CA GLN A 91 -1.83 -5.46 -0.17
C GLN A 91 -3.35 -5.53 -0.26
N GLN A 92 -3.94 -6.61 0.26
CA GLN A 92 -5.38 -6.83 0.20
C GLN A 92 -5.99 -6.90 1.60
N GLY A 93 -7.13 -6.22 1.79
CA GLY A 93 -7.93 -6.36 2.99
C GLY A 93 -8.83 -7.59 2.89
N LEU A 94 -8.74 -8.49 3.88
CA LEU A 94 -9.58 -9.69 3.95
C LEU A 94 -10.98 -9.38 4.48
N ASN A 95 -11.85 -10.38 4.41
CA ASN A 95 -13.20 -10.28 4.97
C ASN A 95 -13.15 -10.11 6.49
N ARG A 96 -14.09 -9.32 6.99
CA ARG A 96 -14.18 -9.01 8.42
C ARG A 96 -14.65 -10.24 9.19
N SER A 97 -14.02 -10.47 10.34
CA SER A 97 -14.45 -11.46 11.33
C SER A 97 -15.19 -10.79 12.49
N VAL A 98 -15.30 -11.44 13.64
CA VAL A 98 -15.85 -10.83 14.87
C VAL A 98 -14.95 -9.75 15.48
N SER A 99 -13.72 -9.58 14.98
CA SER A 99 -12.79 -8.56 15.45
C SER A 99 -13.17 -7.14 14.99
N ASP A 100 -12.74 -6.14 15.77
CA ASP A 100 -12.75 -4.73 15.34
C ASP A 100 -11.65 -4.45 14.30
N HIS A 101 -10.65 -5.33 14.17
CA HIS A 101 -9.68 -5.34 13.08
C HIS A 101 -10.08 -6.30 11.95
N ILE A 102 -9.69 -5.97 10.73
CA ILE A 102 -9.62 -6.95 9.64
C ILE A 102 -8.18 -7.38 9.42
N LEU A 103 -8.01 -8.61 8.96
CA LEU A 103 -6.73 -9.11 8.49
C LEU A 103 -6.37 -8.48 7.15
N ILE A 104 -5.07 -8.32 6.91
CA ILE A 104 -4.51 -7.91 5.63
C ILE A 104 -3.54 -8.97 5.14
N SER A 105 -3.46 -9.13 3.83
CA SER A 105 -2.52 -10.03 3.17
C SER A 105 -1.59 -9.22 2.29
N LEU A 106 -0.29 -9.53 2.36
CA LEU A 106 0.69 -9.11 1.37
C LEU A 106 0.82 -10.23 0.34
N LEU A 107 0.50 -9.92 -0.90
CA LEU A 107 0.54 -10.85 -2.02
C LEU A 107 1.66 -10.44 -2.95
N ASN A 108 2.36 -11.44 -3.48
CA ASN A 108 3.33 -11.28 -4.56
C ASN A 108 2.89 -12.19 -5.70
N GLU A 109 1.86 -11.76 -6.41
CA GLU A 109 1.31 -12.53 -7.52
C GLU A 109 2.08 -12.16 -8.78
N SER A 110 2.79 -13.11 -9.37
CA SER A 110 3.21 -12.96 -10.76
C SER A 110 1.95 -12.86 -11.61
N VAL A 111 1.60 -11.67 -12.08
CA VAL A 111 0.67 -11.55 -13.19
C VAL A 111 1.33 -12.30 -14.34
N ASP A 112 0.77 -13.46 -14.72
CA ASP A 112 1.12 -14.11 -15.97
C ASP A 112 0.67 -13.15 -17.08
N TRP A 113 1.60 -12.33 -17.56
CA TRP A 113 1.39 -11.36 -18.62
C TRP A 113 1.23 -12.06 -19.97
N ARG A 114 0.38 -13.09 -20.07
CA ARG A 114 -0.15 -13.50 -21.38
C ARG A 114 -0.59 -12.23 -22.08
N LEU A 115 0.03 -11.98 -23.25
CA LEU A 115 0.03 -10.71 -23.96
C LEU A 115 -1.33 -10.02 -23.79
N ARG A 116 -1.38 -8.94 -22.99
CA ARG A 116 -2.59 -8.12 -22.93
C ARG A 116 -2.85 -7.66 -24.36
N PRO A 117 -4.03 -7.93 -24.95
CA PRO A 117 -4.34 -7.43 -26.27
C PRO A 117 -4.19 -5.91 -26.26
N PHE A 118 -3.33 -5.39 -27.12
CA PHE A 118 -3.28 -3.97 -27.38
C PHE A 118 -4.59 -3.59 -28.05
N ASN A 119 -5.48 -2.93 -27.31
CA ASN A 119 -6.74 -2.44 -27.85
C ASN A 119 -6.50 -1.04 -28.39
N PHE A 120 -6.47 -0.95 -29.72
CA PHE A 120 -6.36 0.30 -30.45
C PHE A 120 -7.67 0.62 -31.16
N ILE A 121 -8.09 1.89 -31.09
CA ILE A 121 -9.30 2.34 -31.77
C ILE A 121 -8.91 2.81 -33.18
N ASN A 122 -9.38 2.13 -34.21
CA ASN A 122 -8.99 2.39 -35.61
C ASN A 122 -9.21 3.85 -36.06
N VAL A 123 -10.11 4.60 -35.42
CA VAL A 123 -10.33 6.03 -35.70
C VAL A 123 -9.04 6.86 -35.56
N TRP A 124 -8.10 6.45 -34.71
CA TRP A 124 -6.86 7.19 -34.51
C TRP A 124 -5.95 7.18 -35.75
N LEU A 125 -6.04 6.18 -36.62
CA LEU A 125 -5.33 6.15 -37.92
C LEU A 125 -5.78 7.23 -38.90
N THR A 126 -6.95 7.86 -38.65
CA THR A 126 -7.40 9.00 -39.47
C THR A 126 -6.64 10.29 -39.15
N LYS A 127 -5.91 10.34 -38.03
CA LYS A 127 -5.06 11.49 -37.66
C LYS A 127 -3.68 11.31 -38.29
N LYS A 128 -3.25 12.33 -39.03
CA LYS A 128 -2.00 12.32 -39.83
C LYS A 128 -0.74 11.97 -39.01
N ASP A 129 -0.75 12.27 -37.71
CA ASP A 129 0.40 12.06 -36.84
C ASP A 129 0.31 10.78 -36.01
N CYS A 130 -0.78 10.00 -36.11
CA CYS A 130 -0.93 8.82 -35.27
C CYS A 130 -0.08 7.64 -35.75
N SER A 131 0.13 7.50 -37.07
CA SER A 131 0.89 6.39 -37.64
C SER A 131 2.37 6.41 -37.25
N SER A 132 2.93 7.58 -36.93
CA SER A 132 4.33 7.72 -36.47
C SER A 132 4.51 7.43 -34.98
N LEU A 133 3.43 7.22 -34.23
CA LEU A 133 3.43 6.96 -32.78
C LEU A 133 3.20 5.48 -32.46
N ILE A 134 2.97 4.63 -33.45
CA ILE A 134 2.80 3.19 -33.31
C ILE A 134 4.13 2.54 -33.71
N CYS A 135 4.80 1.88 -32.76
CA CYS A 135 6.06 1.15 -32.98
C CYS A 135 5.83 -0.25 -33.57
#